data_AF-A0A661ZLA5-F1
#
_entry.id   AF-A0A661ZLA5-F1
#
_cell.length_a   1.000
_cell.length_b   1.000
_cell.length_c   1.000
_cell.angle_alpha   90.00
_cell.angle_beta   90.00
_cell.angle_gamma   90.00
#
_symmetry.space_group_name_H-M   'P 1'
#
loop_
_entity.id
_entity.type
_entity.pdbx_description
1 polymer ?
#
loop_
_entity_poly.entity_id
_entity_poly.type
_entity_poly.pdbx_seq_one_letter_code
_entity_poly.pdbx_strand_id
1 'polypeptide(L)'
;MDKETIIIGAIALVILIIIVRFLTKKAFKILLAVILIAAAGLFGYIYLTGIHTIAGLEEKYCNDPSDKTDSLKCVCIVKPVSEDLHSRFSEEELENMNEVMFAKELSKALINKRKEIKLKLKENNASHLWDDFKDDWKDKFNLDSIDLLNRESR
;
A
#
# COMPACT_ATOMS: atom_id res chain seq x y z
N MET A 1 -31.12 -54.78 27.72
CA MET A 1 -30.08 -53.97 27.05
C MET A 1 -28.77 -54.62 27.40
N ASP A 2 -28.23 -55.37 26.45
CA ASP A 2 -27.13 -56.29 26.70
C ASP A 2 -25.85 -55.51 26.97
N LYS A 3 -25.06 -55.98 27.94
CA LYS A 3 -23.85 -55.28 28.40
C LYS A 3 -22.88 -54.99 27.25
N GLU A 4 -22.91 -55.82 26.22
CA GLU A 4 -22.12 -55.69 24.99
C GLU A 4 -22.50 -54.46 24.17
N THR A 5 -23.79 -54.15 24.02
CA THR A 5 -24.27 -52.99 23.26
C THR A 5 -23.88 -51.67 23.95
N ILE A 6 -23.85 -51.66 25.28
CA ILE A 6 -23.45 -50.49 26.08
C ILE A 6 -21.95 -50.22 25.90
N ILE A 7 -21.12 -51.26 25.91
CA ILE A 7 -19.67 -51.15 25.74
C ILE A 7 -19.32 -50.67 24.33
N ILE A 8 -19.96 -51.24 23.30
CA ILE A 8 -19.74 -50.83 21.91
C ILE A 8 -20.15 -49.37 21.69
N GLY A 9 -21.30 -48.95 22.26
CA GLY A 9 -21.75 -47.56 22.22
C GLY A 9 -20.76 -46.59 22.88
N ALA A 10 -20.19 -46.95 24.04
CA ALA A 10 -19.21 -46.12 24.74
C ALA A 10 -17.90 -45.97 23.94
N ILE A 11 -17.43 -47.04 23.29
CA ILE A 11 -16.21 -47.00 22.47
C ILE A 11 -16.41 -46.12 21.23
N ALA A 12 -17.55 -46.25 20.55
CA ALA A 12 -17.88 -45.43 19.39
C ALA A 12 -17.94 -43.92 19.74
N LEU A 13 -18.52 -43.59 20.90
CA LEU A 13 -18.61 -42.21 21.39
C LEU A 13 -17.22 -41.62 21.65
N VAL A 14 -16.32 -42.38 22.27
CA VAL A 14 -14.95 -41.93 22.56
C VAL A 14 -14.16 -41.70 21.27
N ILE A 15 -14.29 -42.59 20.28
CA ILE A 15 -13.64 -42.44 18.97
C ILE A 15 -14.15 -41.18 18.26
N LEU A 16 -15.45 -40.91 18.29
CA LEU A 16 -16.06 -39.70 17.71
C LEU A 16 -15.48 -38.41 18.33
N ILE A 17 -15.36 -38.38 19.66
CA ILE A 17 -14.81 -37.22 20.40
C ILE A 17 -13.34 -36.97 20.04
N ILE A 18 -12.54 -38.04 19.88
CA ILE A 18 -11.13 -37.96 19.51
C ILE A 18 -10.98 -37.39 18.09
N ILE A 19 -11.78 -37.86 17.13
CA ILE A 19 -11.76 -37.39 15.74
C ILE A 19 -12.13 -35.90 15.68
N VAL A 20 -13.19 -35.47 16.36
CA VAL A 20 -13.61 -34.06 16.40
C VAL A 20 -12.54 -33.17 17.03
N ARG A 21 -11.90 -33.61 18.13
CA ARG A 21 -10.79 -32.87 18.75
C ARG A 21 -9.54 -32.78 17.87
N PHE A 22 -9.27 -33.81 17.07
CA PHE A 22 -8.11 -33.83 16.19
C PHE A 22 -8.33 -32.96 14.95
N LEU A 23 -9.53 -33.00 14.38
CA LEU A 23 -9.95 -32.15 13.27
C LEU A 23 -9.99 -30.67 13.70
N THR A 24 -10.55 -30.35 14.87
CA THR A 24 -10.59 -28.96 15.37
C THR A 24 -9.20 -28.39 15.64
N LYS A 25 -8.24 -29.15 16.18
CA LYS A 25 -6.87 -28.65 16.40
C LYS A 25 -6.12 -28.29 15.11
N LYS A 26 -6.31 -29.09 14.04
CA LYS A 26 -5.68 -28.81 12.74
C LYS A 26 -6.46 -27.78 11.92
N ALA A 27 -7.79 -27.87 11.91
CA ALA A 27 -8.66 -26.90 11.26
C ALA A 27 -8.49 -25.50 11.87
N PHE A 28 -8.33 -25.39 13.19
CA PHE A 28 -8.12 -24.11 13.85
C PHE A 28 -6.80 -23.45 13.44
N LYS A 29 -5.70 -24.21 13.28
CA LYS A 29 -4.43 -23.65 12.79
C LYS A 29 -4.52 -23.17 11.35
N ILE A 30 -5.22 -23.91 10.48
CA ILE A 30 -5.41 -23.51 9.08
C ILE A 30 -6.31 -22.28 9.00
N LEU A 31 -7.41 -22.26 9.75
CA LEU A 31 -8.32 -21.11 9.84
C LEU A 31 -7.59 -19.86 10.33
N LEU A 32 -6.78 -19.98 11.39
CA LEU A 32 -5.99 -18.88 11.93
C LEU A 32 -4.97 -18.34 10.91
N ALA A 33 -4.30 -19.23 10.18
CA ALA A 33 -3.36 -18.84 9.13
C ALA A 33 -4.06 -18.10 7.98
N VAL A 34 -5.23 -18.58 7.54
CA VAL A 34 -6.03 -17.92 6.50
C VAL A 34 -6.52 -16.55 6.97
N ILE A 35 -6.97 -16.42 8.23
CA ILE A 35 -7.37 -15.13 8.81
C ILE A 35 -6.19 -14.16 8.87
N LEU A 36 -4.99 -14.61 9.25
CA LEU A 36 -3.81 -13.75 9.29
C LEU A 36 -3.39 -13.28 7.89
N ILE A 37 -3.42 -14.16 6.90
CA ILE A 37 -3.12 -13.80 5.50
C ILE A 37 -4.18 -12.82 4.98
N ALA A 38 -5.46 -13.07 5.25
CA ALA A 38 -6.54 -12.17 4.88
C ALA A 38 -6.42 -10.81 5.57
N ALA A 39 -6.11 -10.78 6.87
CA ALA A 39 -5.92 -9.55 7.64
C ALA A 39 -4.70 -8.76 7.15
N ALA A 40 -3.58 -9.41 6.87
CA ALA A 40 -2.40 -8.77 6.30
C ALA A 40 -2.68 -8.21 4.89
N GLY A 41 -3.43 -8.94 4.06
CA GLY A 41 -3.88 -8.48 2.76
C GLY A 41 -4.82 -7.27 2.84
N LEU A 42 -5.76 -7.27 3.80
CA LEU A 42 -6.69 -6.17 4.05
C LEU A 42 -5.98 -4.93 4.59
N PHE A 43 -5.06 -5.09 5.55
CA PHE A 43 -4.24 -4.00 6.06
C PHE A 43 -3.33 -3.43 4.97
N GLY A 44 -2.70 -4.30 4.17
CA GLY A 44 -1.93 -3.89 3.00
C GLY A 44 -2.79 -3.11 2.02
N TYR A 45 -3.97 -3.62 1.67
CA TYR A 45 -4.91 -2.95 0.77
C TYR A 45 -5.32 -1.57 1.30
N ILE A 46 -5.77 -1.45 2.54
CA ILE A 46 -6.20 -0.18 3.16
C ILE A 46 -5.05 0.83 3.24
N TYR A 47 -3.85 0.40 3.64
CA TYR A 47 -2.65 1.25 3.68
C TYR A 47 -2.20 1.68 2.28
N LEU A 48 -2.47 0.86 1.26
CA LEU A 48 -2.09 1.14 -0.12
C LEU A 48 -3.12 1.99 -0.89
N THR A 49 -4.40 1.96 -0.52
CA THR A 49 -5.49 2.78 -1.12
C THR A 49 -5.54 4.23 -0.65
N GLY A 50 -4.69 4.64 0.30
CA GLY A 50 -4.69 6.02 0.79
C GLY A 50 -4.07 7.05 -0.16
N ILE A 51 -3.24 6.62 -1.13
CA ILE A 51 -2.38 7.50 -1.93
C ILE A 51 -3.05 7.98 -3.24
N HIS A 52 -4.35 8.26 -3.19
CA HIS A 52 -5.09 8.79 -4.35
C HIS A 52 -5.38 10.29 -4.21
N THR A 53 -4.82 10.93 -3.19
CA THR A 53 -4.95 12.35 -2.89
C THR A 53 -3.59 12.94 -2.48
N ILE A 54 -3.47 14.28 -2.49
CA ILE A 54 -2.29 14.97 -1.95
C ILE A 54 -2.11 14.65 -0.46
N ALA A 55 -3.20 14.66 0.31
CA ALA A 55 -3.18 14.28 1.72
C ALA A 55 -2.58 12.87 1.93
N GLY A 56 -2.90 11.92 1.05
CA GLY A 56 -2.31 10.58 1.08
C GLY A 56 -0.82 10.53 0.71
N LEU A 57 -0.34 11.41 -0.17
CA LEU A 57 1.10 11.58 -0.43
C LEU A 57 1.82 12.07 0.81
N GLU A 58 1.27 13.11 1.42
CA GLU A 58 1.85 13.76 2.60
C GLU A 58 1.78 12.81 3.80
N GLU A 59 0.70 12.06 3.95
CA GLU A 59 0.61 11.05 4.99
C GLU A 59 1.68 9.96 4.83
N LYS A 60 1.93 9.48 3.61
CA LYS A 60 2.94 8.43 3.40
C LYS A 60 4.36 8.93 3.64
N TYR A 61 4.73 10.11 3.14
CA TYR A 61 6.13 10.53 3.11
C TYR A 61 6.47 11.66 4.10
N CYS A 62 5.49 12.42 4.59
CA CYS A 62 5.72 13.60 5.43
C CYS A 62 5.36 13.42 6.92
N ASN A 63 4.65 12.35 7.30
CA ASN A 63 4.17 12.18 8.68
C ASN A 63 5.21 11.66 9.67
N ASP A 64 6.26 10.95 9.22
CA ASP A 64 7.33 10.48 10.09
C ASP A 64 8.61 11.32 9.90
N PRO A 65 8.85 12.33 10.74
CA PRO A 65 10.08 13.13 10.66
C PRO A 65 11.33 12.38 11.16
N SER A 66 11.16 11.21 11.80
CA SER A 66 12.28 10.40 12.28
C SER A 66 12.87 9.50 11.19
N ASP A 67 12.09 9.17 10.16
CA ASP A 67 12.59 8.52 8.96
C ASP A 67 13.24 9.57 8.02
N LYS A 68 14.58 9.53 7.97
CA LYS A 68 15.37 10.44 7.12
C LYS A 68 15.05 10.26 5.63
N THR A 69 14.66 9.06 5.20
CA THR A 69 14.34 8.75 3.81
C THR A 69 13.01 9.38 3.42
N ASP A 70 11.98 9.16 4.23
CA ASP A 70 10.65 9.71 3.98
C ASP A 70 10.65 11.23 4.13
N SER A 71 11.35 11.77 5.13
CA SER A 71 11.57 13.22 5.27
C SER A 71 12.20 13.85 4.01
N LEU A 72 13.18 13.18 3.39
CA LEU A 72 13.79 13.65 2.13
C LEU A 72 12.85 13.48 0.94
N LYS A 73 12.10 12.38 0.82
CA LYS A 73 11.05 12.22 -0.21
C LYS A 73 9.98 13.31 -0.07
N CYS A 74 9.56 13.63 1.15
CA CYS A 74 8.62 14.70 1.44
C CYS A 74 9.13 16.05 0.97
N VAL A 75 10.31 16.47 1.45
CA VAL A 75 10.84 17.82 1.21
C VAL A 75 11.31 18.00 -0.23
N CYS A 76 11.86 16.95 -0.84
CA CYS A 76 12.47 17.04 -2.16
C CYS A 76 11.52 16.67 -3.31
N ILE A 77 10.51 15.84 -3.06
CA ILE A 77 9.60 15.33 -4.11
C ILE A 77 8.17 15.79 -3.85
N VAL A 78 7.59 15.45 -2.70
CA VAL A 78 6.17 15.69 -2.41
C VAL A 78 5.86 17.18 -2.33
N LYS A 79 6.65 17.97 -1.61
CA LYS A 79 6.41 19.41 -1.46
C LYS A 79 6.42 20.17 -2.80
N PRO A 80 7.47 20.08 -3.64
CA PRO A 80 7.45 20.76 -4.94
C PRO A 80 6.27 20.38 -5.83
N VAL A 81 5.84 19.12 -5.75
CA VAL A 81 4.70 18.60 -6.51
C VAL A 81 3.37 19.07 -5.95
N SER A 82 3.22 19.07 -4.62
CA SER A 82 2.05 19.60 -3.91
C SER A 82 1.88 21.09 -4.24
N GLU A 83 2.95 21.89 -4.17
CA GLU A 83 2.95 23.30 -4.56
C GLU A 83 2.53 23.51 -6.02
N ASP A 84 3.03 22.68 -6.95
CA ASP A 84 2.63 22.73 -8.36
C ASP A 84 1.14 22.41 -8.55
N LEU A 85 0.60 21.44 -7.81
CA LEU A 85 -0.81 21.08 -7.88
C LEU A 85 -1.72 22.17 -7.27
N HIS A 86 -1.41 22.67 -6.08
CA HIS A 86 -2.16 23.77 -5.45
C HIS A 86 -2.07 25.09 -6.23
N SER A 87 -1.06 25.27 -7.08
CA SER A 87 -1.00 26.43 -7.99
C SER A 87 -2.00 26.34 -9.15
N ARG A 88 -2.48 25.13 -9.47
CA ARG A 88 -3.35 24.85 -10.63
C ARG A 88 -4.77 24.46 -10.25
N PHE A 89 -4.97 23.99 -9.03
CA PHE A 89 -6.23 23.48 -8.52
C PHE A 89 -6.46 23.97 -7.09
N SER A 90 -7.71 24.25 -6.77
CA SER A 90 -8.14 24.49 -5.40
C SER A 90 -8.11 23.21 -4.57
N GLU A 91 -8.12 23.36 -3.23
CA GLU A 91 -8.19 22.22 -2.31
C GLU A 91 -9.40 21.32 -2.59
N GLU A 92 -10.56 21.94 -2.78
CA GLU A 92 -11.81 21.23 -3.06
C GLU A 92 -11.73 20.47 -4.39
N GLU A 93 -11.08 21.01 -5.42
CA GLU A 93 -10.88 20.29 -6.68
C GLU A 93 -9.96 19.08 -6.50
N LEU A 94 -8.88 19.24 -5.74
CA LEU A 94 -7.90 18.17 -5.47
C LEU A 94 -8.50 17.04 -4.62
N GLU A 95 -9.33 17.38 -3.64
CA GLU A 95 -10.05 16.40 -2.81
C GLU A 95 -11.12 15.63 -3.62
N ASN A 96 -11.76 16.29 -4.58
CA ASN A 96 -12.80 15.69 -5.41
C ASN A 96 -12.27 15.03 -6.70
N MET A 97 -10.95 15.07 -6.95
CA MET A 97 -10.36 14.37 -8.10
C MET A 97 -10.51 12.86 -7.93
N ASN A 98 -10.97 12.20 -9.00
CA ASN A 98 -10.90 10.75 -9.04
C ASN A 98 -9.43 10.29 -9.20
N GLU A 99 -9.18 9.04 -8.82
CA GLU A 99 -7.84 8.43 -8.81
C GLU A 99 -7.08 8.59 -10.14
N VAL A 100 -7.75 8.38 -11.28
CA VAL A 100 -7.13 8.45 -12.61
C VAL A 100 -6.72 9.89 -12.95
N MET A 101 -7.58 10.85 -12.61
CA MET A 101 -7.32 12.26 -12.83
C MET A 101 -6.18 12.75 -11.92
N PHE A 102 -6.20 12.36 -10.65
CA PHE A 102 -5.15 12.65 -9.70
C PHE A 102 -3.80 12.12 -10.18
N ALA A 103 -3.72 10.85 -10.57
CA ALA A 103 -2.50 10.22 -11.07
C ALA A 103 -1.93 10.95 -12.29
N LYS A 104 -2.81 11.38 -13.20
CA LYS A 104 -2.43 12.13 -14.40
C LYS A 104 -1.87 13.51 -14.04
N GLU A 105 -2.54 14.25 -13.17
CA GLU A 105 -2.10 15.59 -12.78
C GLU A 105 -0.83 15.57 -11.92
N LEU A 106 -0.70 14.57 -11.06
CA LEU A 106 0.52 14.29 -10.32
C LEU A 106 1.68 13.95 -11.25
N SER A 107 1.46 13.11 -12.27
CA SER A 107 2.49 12.77 -13.26
C SER A 107 3.00 14.03 -13.99
N LYS A 108 2.09 14.94 -14.35
CA LYS A 108 2.45 16.24 -14.95
C LYS A 108 3.25 17.10 -13.96
N ALA A 109 2.82 17.19 -12.72
CA ALA A 109 3.53 17.95 -11.68
C ALA A 109 4.96 17.42 -11.49
N LEU A 110 5.13 16.09 -11.42
CA LEU A 110 6.44 15.43 -11.33
C LEU A 110 7.35 15.74 -12.53
N ILE A 111 6.80 15.88 -13.73
CA ILE A 111 7.56 16.27 -14.92
C ILE A 111 7.96 17.73 -14.86
N ASN A 112 7.01 18.63 -14.54
CA ASN A 112 7.25 20.07 -14.44
C ASN A 112 8.33 20.36 -13.40
N LYS A 113 8.27 19.68 -12.26
CA LYS A 113 9.19 19.86 -11.13
C LYS A 113 10.42 18.98 -11.18
N ARG A 114 10.58 18.11 -12.19
CA ARG A 114 11.67 17.13 -12.29
C ARG A 114 13.06 17.73 -12.08
N LYS A 115 13.36 18.85 -12.73
CA LYS A 115 14.69 19.49 -12.63
C LYS A 115 14.97 19.96 -11.21
N GLU A 116 13.98 20.60 -10.59
CA GLU A 116 14.03 21.06 -9.20
C GLU A 116 14.21 19.89 -8.23
N ILE A 117 13.37 18.86 -8.37
CA ILE A 117 13.42 17.64 -7.55
C ILE A 117 14.80 16.97 -7.64
N LYS A 118 15.30 16.75 -8.86
CA LYS A 118 16.61 16.11 -9.07
C LYS A 118 17.76 16.94 -8.50
N LEU A 119 17.70 18.26 -8.61
CA LEU A 119 18.70 19.14 -8.03
C LEU A 119 18.69 19.03 -6.50
N LYS A 120 17.52 19.16 -5.87
CA LYS A 120 17.35 19.11 -4.42
C LYS A 120 17.74 17.76 -3.83
N LEU A 121 17.40 16.66 -4.48
CA LEU A 121 17.87 15.32 -4.10
C LEU A 121 19.38 15.17 -4.23
N LYS A 122 19.99 15.74 -5.27
CA LYS A 122 21.45 15.72 -5.46
C LYS A 122 22.18 16.53 -4.37
N GLU A 123 21.68 17.71 -4.03
CA GLU A 123 22.21 18.55 -2.94
C GLU A 123 22.18 17.83 -1.59
N ASN A 124 21.19 16.95 -1.39
CA ASN A 124 21.05 16.13 -0.18
C ASN A 124 21.74 14.75 -0.28
N ASN A 125 22.54 14.48 -1.32
CA ASN A 125 23.17 13.18 -1.59
C ASN A 125 22.17 11.99 -1.63
N ALA A 126 20.95 12.26 -2.08
CA ALA A 126 19.81 11.34 -2.02
C ALA A 126 19.22 11.05 -3.40
N SER A 127 20.03 11.11 -4.47
CA SER A 127 19.54 10.92 -5.84
C SER A 127 18.88 9.56 -6.10
N HIS A 128 19.25 8.52 -5.33
CA HIS A 128 18.63 7.19 -5.41
C HIS A 128 17.14 7.20 -5.03
N LEU A 129 16.71 8.14 -4.17
CA LEU A 129 15.31 8.24 -3.74
C LEU A 129 14.36 8.62 -4.87
N TRP A 130 14.87 9.17 -5.98
CA TRP A 130 14.07 9.40 -7.18
C TRP A 130 13.62 8.10 -7.82
N ASP A 131 14.50 7.10 -7.85
CA ASP A 131 14.19 5.79 -8.40
C ASP A 131 13.27 5.02 -7.45
N ASP A 132 13.56 5.04 -6.14
CA ASP A 132 12.69 4.45 -5.12
C ASP A 132 11.28 5.04 -5.15
N PHE A 133 11.16 6.36 -5.29
CA PHE A 133 9.87 7.03 -5.41
C PHE A 133 9.15 6.62 -6.70
N LYS A 134 9.83 6.43 -7.83
CA LYS A 134 9.15 5.94 -9.05
C LYS A 134 8.68 4.50 -8.89
N ASP A 135 9.48 3.66 -8.26
CA ASP A 135 9.14 2.25 -8.05
C ASP A 135 7.93 2.10 -7.12
N ASP A 136 7.88 2.90 -6.04
CA ASP A 136 6.72 3.04 -5.15
C ASP A 136 5.40 3.34 -5.89
N TRP A 137 5.48 3.98 -7.07
CA TRP A 137 4.34 4.39 -7.88
C TRP A 137 4.08 3.50 -9.09
N LYS A 138 5.09 2.80 -9.59
CA LYS A 138 5.00 1.98 -10.81
C LYS A 138 3.99 0.86 -10.64
N ASP A 139 3.98 0.25 -9.45
CA ASP A 139 3.05 -0.82 -9.09
C ASP A 139 1.61 -0.32 -8.87
N LYS A 140 1.40 0.99 -8.68
CA LYS A 140 0.10 1.58 -8.33
C LYS A 140 -0.67 2.17 -9.50
N PHE A 141 0.00 2.79 -10.46
CA PHE A 141 -0.68 3.58 -11.49
C PHE A 141 -0.37 3.16 -12.93
N ASN A 142 0.28 2.00 -13.13
CA ASN A 142 0.76 1.56 -14.45
C ASN A 142 1.52 2.71 -15.15
N LEU A 143 2.62 3.14 -14.52
CA LEU A 143 3.40 4.32 -14.89
C LEU A 143 4.13 4.24 -16.25
N ASP A 144 3.83 3.26 -17.11
CA ASP A 144 4.31 3.22 -18.50
C ASP A 144 3.97 4.52 -19.25
N SER A 145 2.99 5.29 -18.79
CA SER A 145 2.67 6.64 -19.27
C SER A 145 3.70 7.74 -18.92
N ILE A 146 4.49 7.60 -17.85
CA ILE A 146 5.61 8.52 -17.55
C ILE A 146 6.75 8.32 -18.55
N ASP A 147 6.94 7.09 -19.04
CA ASP A 147 7.88 6.81 -20.13
C ASP A 147 7.39 7.31 -21.49
N LEU A 148 6.07 7.43 -21.70
CA LEU A 148 5.50 8.12 -22.86
C LEU A 148 5.70 9.64 -22.77
N LEU A 149 5.57 10.24 -21.59
CA LEU A 149 5.84 11.67 -21.39
C LEU A 149 7.36 12.00 -21.50
N ASN A 150 8.24 11.02 -21.28
CA ASN A 150 9.67 11.12 -21.60
C ASN A 150 9.97 11.15 -23.11
N ARG A 151 9.05 10.68 -23.99
CA ARG A 151 9.23 10.72 -25.44
C ARG A 151 8.79 12.05 -26.07
N GLU A 152 7.81 12.75 -25.51
CA GLU A 152 7.38 14.07 -26.02
C GLU A 152 8.31 15.22 -25.62
N SER A 153 9.16 15.02 -24.60
CA SER A 153 10.10 16.03 -24.08
C SER A 153 11.49 15.96 -24.73
N ARG A 154 11.72 15.11 -25.73
CA ARG A 154 13.01 14.93 -26.41
C ARG A 154 12.91 15.38 -27.87
#